data_AF-A0A9Q1R4V8-F1
#
_entry.id   AF-A0A9Q1R4V8-F1
#
_cell.length_a   1.000
_cell.length_b   1.000
_cell.length_c   1.000
_cell.angle_alpha   90.00
_cell.angle_beta   90.00
_cell.angle_gamma   90.00
#
_symmetry.space_group_name_H-M   'P 1'
#
loop_
_entity.id
_entity.type
_entity.pdbx_description
1 polymer ?
#
loop_
_entity_poly.entity_id
_entity_poly.type
_entity_poly.pdbx_seq_one_letter_code
_entity_poly.pdbx_strand_id
1 'polypeptide(L)'
;MVGKNCFAIASDRRLGVQLQTIATDFQRIYRIHDKLREERDLKPETFASLVSAILYEKRFGPYFCQPVIAGLGDDDKPFICTMDSIGAKELAKDFVVAGTASESLYGACEAMFKLFVTHITII
;
A
#
# COMPACT_ATOMS: atom_id res chain seq x y z
N MET A 1 7.61 -1.43 0.22
CA MET A 1 8.84 -1.86 0.94
C MET A 1 9.43 -0.65 1.63
N VAL A 2 10.01 -0.85 2.80
CA VAL A 2 10.62 0.20 3.63
C VAL A 2 12.14 0.17 3.48
N GLY A 3 12.73 1.34 3.23
CA GLY A 3 14.16 1.61 3.35
C GLY A 3 14.46 2.43 4.61
N LYS A 4 15.69 2.95 4.74
CA LYS A 4 16.09 3.71 5.95
C LYS A 4 15.23 4.96 6.19
N ASN A 5 15.12 5.81 5.16
CA ASN A 5 14.36 7.08 5.17
C ASN A 5 13.53 7.22 3.89
N CYS A 6 13.13 6.09 3.30
CA CYS A 6 12.39 6.07 2.05
C CYS A 6 11.46 4.86 2.01
N PHE A 7 10.48 4.91 1.11
CA PHE A 7 9.63 3.78 0.81
C PHE A 7 9.48 3.64 -0.70
N ALA A 8 9.15 2.43 -1.15
CA ALA A 8 8.75 2.18 -2.52
C ALA A 8 7.40 1.47 -2.56
N ILE A 9 6.56 1.89 -3.51
CA ILE A 9 5.29 1.28 -3.86
C ILE A 9 5.31 0.95 -5.34
N ALA A 10 4.92 -0.28 -5.69
CA ALA A 10 4.84 -0.76 -7.06
C ALA A 10 3.52 -1.51 -7.24
N SER A 11 2.97 -1.45 -8.45
CA SER A 11 1.74 -2.14 -8.79
C SER A 11 1.77 -2.53 -10.27
N ASP A 12 1.19 -3.69 -10.57
CA ASP A 12 0.89 -4.09 -11.94
C ASP A 12 -0.15 -3.15 -12.57
N ARG A 13 -0.02 -2.93 -13.87
CA ARG A 13 -0.89 -2.08 -14.69
C ARG A 13 -1.94 -2.88 -15.48
N ARG A 14 -1.95 -4.21 -15.38
CA ARG A 14 -2.94 -5.06 -16.05
C ARG A 14 -4.34 -4.85 -15.47
N LEU A 15 -5.31 -4.53 -16.31
CA LEU A 15 -6.73 -4.62 -16.01
C LEU A 15 -7.32 -5.77 -16.82
N GLY A 16 -8.01 -6.69 -16.17
CA GLY A 16 -8.64 -7.83 -16.85
C GLY A 16 -9.91 -8.26 -16.16
N VAL A 17 -10.80 -8.86 -16.95
CA VAL A 17 -11.99 -9.57 -16.46
C VAL A 17 -11.70 -11.05 -16.67
N GLN A 18 -11.48 -11.76 -15.56
CA GLN A 18 -11.02 -13.15 -15.58
C GLN A 18 -9.74 -13.31 -16.42
N LEU A 19 -9.78 -14.16 -17.45
CA LEU A 19 -8.65 -14.43 -18.34
C LEU A 19 -8.48 -13.36 -19.43
N GLN A 20 -9.48 -12.52 -19.68
CA GLN A 20 -9.40 -11.49 -20.71
C GLN A 20 -8.70 -10.24 -20.18
N THR A 21 -7.58 -9.87 -20.80
CA THR A 21 -6.91 -8.59 -20.55
C THR A 21 -7.63 -7.48 -21.33
N ILE A 22 -8.04 -6.44 -20.61
CA ILE A 22 -8.71 -5.27 -21.19
C ILE A 22 -7.69 -4.16 -21.46
N ALA A 23 -6.80 -3.92 -20.51
CA ALA A 23 -5.80 -2.87 -20.60
C ALA A 23 -4.52 -3.28 -19.87
N THR A 24 -3.40 -2.67 -20.26
CA THR A 24 -2.07 -2.87 -19.65
C THR A 24 -1.51 -1.57 -19.06
N ASP A 25 -2.30 -0.50 -19.03
CA ASP A 25 -1.92 0.83 -18.60
C ASP A 25 -2.80 1.37 -17.44
N PHE A 26 -3.50 0.49 -16.72
CA PHE A 26 -4.40 0.90 -15.65
C PHE A 26 -3.67 1.41 -14.42
N GLN A 27 -4.01 2.62 -13.97
CA GLN A 27 -3.41 3.23 -12.78
C GLN A 27 -4.05 2.67 -11.50
N ARG A 28 -3.23 2.09 -10.63
CA ARG A 28 -3.64 1.61 -9.29
C ARG A 28 -3.03 2.39 -8.13
N ILE A 29 -1.95 3.12 -8.39
CA ILE A 29 -1.26 3.94 -7.38
C ILE A 29 -1.76 5.37 -7.50
N TYR A 30 -2.29 5.89 -6.39
CA TYR A 30 -2.82 7.24 -6.28
C TYR A 30 -2.04 8.00 -5.22
N ARG A 31 -1.53 9.18 -5.59
CA ARG A 31 -0.90 10.09 -4.63
C ARG A 31 -1.99 10.86 -3.90
N ILE A 32 -2.04 10.70 -2.59
CA ILE A 32 -2.91 11.52 -1.74
C ILE A 32 -2.20 12.85 -1.48
N HIS A 33 -2.93 13.96 -1.57
CA HIS A 33 -2.39 15.30 -1.32
C HIS A 33 -2.22 15.56 0.18
N ASP A 34 -1.16 16.28 0.52
CA ASP A 34 -0.72 16.50 1.90
C ASP A 34 -1.68 17.40 2.71
N LYS A 35 -2.47 18.26 2.04
CA LYS A 35 -3.27 19.30 2.71
C LYS A 35 -4.74 18.94 2.87
N LEU A 36 -5.15 18.72 4.12
CA LEU A 36 -6.55 18.75 4.53
C LEU A 36 -7.06 20.19 4.63
N ARG A 37 -8.39 20.36 4.68
CA ARG A 37 -9.05 21.64 5.00
C ARG A 37 -8.61 22.25 6.35
N GLU A 38 -7.98 21.44 7.19
CA GLU A 38 -7.48 21.81 8.52
C GLU A 38 -6.05 22.40 8.49
N GLU A 39 -5.49 22.67 7.30
CA GLU A 39 -4.13 23.23 7.10
C GLU A 39 -2.99 22.45 7.80
N ARG A 40 -3.24 21.17 8.13
CA ARG A 40 -2.26 20.24 8.68
C ARG A 40 -1.93 19.16 7.67
N ASP A 41 -0.67 18.73 7.68
CA ASP A 41 -0.23 17.58 6.93
C ASP A 41 -0.79 16.30 7.57
N LEU A 42 -1.41 15.44 6.75
CA LEU A 42 -2.01 14.20 7.23
C LEU A 42 -0.93 13.16 7.49
N LYS A 43 -0.77 12.74 8.75
CA LYS A 43 0.11 11.63 9.09
C LYS A 43 -0.38 10.33 8.43
N PRO A 44 0.51 9.49 7.87
CA PRO A 44 0.11 8.27 7.18
C PRO A 44 -0.61 7.28 8.10
N GLU A 45 -0.31 7.28 9.40
CA GLU A 45 -1.00 6.49 10.43
C GLU A 45 -2.48 6.90 10.59
N THR A 46 -2.73 8.22 10.53
CA THR A 46 -4.07 8.79 10.64
C THR A 46 -4.87 8.47 9.37
N PHE A 47 -4.24 8.60 8.20
CA PHE A 47 -4.87 8.19 6.95
C PHE A 47 -5.22 6.70 6.94
N ALA A 48 -4.33 5.84 7.44
CA ALA A 48 -4.61 4.42 7.56
C ALA A 48 -5.82 4.14 8.47
N SER A 49 -5.95 4.87 9.58
CA SER A 49 -7.10 4.72 10.47
C SER A 49 -8.41 5.20 9.83
N LEU A 50 -8.36 6.25 8.99
CA LEU A 50 -9.51 6.70 8.21
C LEU A 50 -9.96 5.65 7.18
N VAL A 51 -9.03 5.10 6.39
CA VAL A 51 -9.34 4.07 5.38
C VAL A 51 -9.91 2.81 6.04
N SER A 52 -9.34 2.40 7.17
CA SER A 52 -9.84 1.26 7.97
C SER A 52 -11.28 1.48 8.41
N ALA A 53 -11.64 2.67 8.90
CA ALA A 53 -13.00 2.99 9.29
C ALA A 53 -13.98 2.96 8.10
N ILE A 54 -13.58 3.50 6.94
CA ILE A 54 -14.39 3.50 5.71
C ILE A 54 -14.69 2.07 5.23
N LEU A 55 -13.68 1.19 5.26
CA LEU A 55 -13.85 -0.21 4.89
C LEU A 55 -14.73 -0.97 5.89
N TYR A 56 -14.55 -0.71 7.18
CA TYR A 56 -15.32 -1.36 8.24
C TYR A 56 -16.79 -0.92 8.25
N GLU A 57 -17.10 0.33 7.89
CA GLU A 57 -18.49 0.80 7.75
C GLU A 57 -19.31 -0.10 6.80
N LYS A 58 -18.66 -0.62 5.75
CA LYS A 58 -19.27 -1.54 4.79
C LYS A 58 -18.98 -3.01 5.11
N ARG A 59 -18.90 -3.39 6.39
CA ARG A 59 -18.59 -4.78 6.81
C ARG A 59 -19.47 -5.87 6.18
N PHE A 60 -20.76 -5.60 5.95
CA PHE A 60 -21.73 -6.56 5.40
C PHE A 60 -21.97 -6.41 3.89
N GLY A 61 -21.21 -5.54 3.23
CA GLY A 61 -21.16 -5.36 1.78
C GLY A 61 -19.85 -4.70 1.41
N PRO A 62 -18.71 -5.38 1.63
CA PRO A 62 -17.39 -4.75 1.63
C PRO A 62 -17.01 -4.25 0.24
N TYR A 63 -16.20 -3.19 0.22
CA TYR A 63 -15.44 -2.86 -0.97
C TYR A 63 -14.43 -3.99 -1.20
N PHE A 64 -14.48 -4.64 -2.35
CA PHE A 64 -13.54 -5.70 -2.71
C PHE A 64 -12.18 -5.09 -3.08
N CYS A 65 -11.51 -4.51 -2.10
CA CYS A 65 -10.27 -3.78 -2.24
C CYS A 65 -9.35 -4.09 -1.05
N GLN A 66 -8.09 -4.39 -1.33
CA GLN A 66 -7.04 -4.52 -0.33
C GLN A 66 -6.08 -3.34 -0.53
N PRO A 67 -6.30 -2.20 0.16
CA PRO A 67 -5.45 -1.04 -0.03
C PRO A 67 -4.09 -1.23 0.65
N VAL A 68 -3.05 -0.75 -0.04
CA VAL A 68 -1.71 -0.59 0.52
C VAL A 68 -1.43 0.90 0.66
N ILE A 69 -1.09 1.31 1.86
CA ILE A 69 -0.78 2.69 2.22
C ILE A 69 0.71 2.75 2.54
N ALA A 70 1.41 3.68 1.91
CA ALA A 70 2.81 3.96 2.18
C ALA A 70 3.01 5.48 2.25
N GLY A 71 3.80 5.93 3.21
CA GLY A 71 4.09 7.35 3.42
C GLY A 71 5.30 7.55 4.31
N LEU A 72 5.75 8.80 4.41
CA LEU A 72 6.72 9.22 5.42
C LEU A 72 5.93 9.96 6.51
N GLY A 73 6.11 9.54 7.75
CA GLY A 73 5.61 10.26 8.93
C GLY A 73 6.55 11.37 9.34
N ASP A 74 6.40 11.81 10.59
CA ASP A 74 7.34 12.77 11.19
C ASP A 74 8.78 12.20 11.19
N ASP A 75 9.78 13.07 11.05
CA ASP A 75 11.22 12.71 11.01
C ASP A 75 11.62 11.75 9.88
N ASP A 76 10.96 11.84 8.71
CA ASP A 76 11.18 10.98 7.53
C ASP A 76 11.04 9.48 7.85
N LYS A 77 10.28 9.14 8.89
CA LYS A 77 10.07 7.75 9.29
C LYS A 77 9.14 7.06 8.30
N PRO A 78 9.59 6.02 7.60
CA PRO A 78 8.73 5.32 6.65
C PRO A 78 7.65 4.52 7.37
N PHE A 79 6.43 4.66 6.87
CA PHE A 79 5.25 3.95 7.34
C PHE A 79 4.65 3.17 6.17
N ILE A 80 4.42 1.88 6.38
CA ILE A 80 3.67 1.02 5.46
C ILE A 80 2.56 0.29 6.22
N CYS A 81 1.40 0.19 5.60
CA CYS A 81 0.26 -0.54 6.14
C CYS A 81 -0.52 -1.15 4.98
N THR A 82 -0.94 -2.41 5.15
CA THR A 82 -1.91 -3.05 4.27
C THR A 82 -3.20 -3.30 5.03
N MET A 83 -4.31 -3.39 4.32
CA MET A 83 -5.61 -3.73 4.90
C MET A 83 -6.34 -4.77 4.07
N ASP A 84 -7.15 -5.57 4.75
CA ASP A 84 -8.14 -6.42 4.10
C ASP A 84 -9.39 -5.61 3.69
N SER A 85 -10.31 -6.27 2.99
CA SER A 85 -11.57 -5.67 2.51
C SER A 85 -12.52 -5.21 3.62
N ILE A 86 -12.24 -5.54 4.88
CA ILE A 86 -13.06 -5.16 6.04
C ILE A 86 -12.36 -4.15 6.96
N GLY A 87 -11.18 -3.67 6.58
CA GLY A 87 -10.44 -2.62 7.29
C GLY A 87 -9.53 -3.13 8.41
N ALA A 88 -9.23 -4.43 8.50
CA ALA A 88 -8.22 -4.95 9.42
C ALA A 88 -6.84 -4.46 8.97
N LYS A 89 -6.13 -3.76 9.85
CA LYS A 89 -4.83 -3.16 9.56
C LYS A 89 -3.70 -4.14 9.88
N GLU A 90 -2.81 -4.36 8.93
CA GLU A 90 -1.55 -5.05 9.13
C GLU A 90 -0.40 -4.02 9.01
N LEU A 91 0.39 -3.94 10.08
CA LEU A 91 1.52 -3.02 10.22
C LEU A 91 2.80 -3.83 10.09
N ALA A 92 3.52 -3.66 8.98
CA ALA A 92 4.81 -4.31 8.76
C ALA A 92 5.94 -3.28 8.81
N LYS A 93 7.13 -3.72 9.22
CA LYS A 93 8.34 -2.88 9.23
C LYS A 93 9.18 -3.04 7.95
N ASP A 94 8.87 -4.05 7.15
CA ASP A 94 9.78 -4.58 6.13
C ASP A 94 9.18 -4.32 4.73
N PHE A 95 8.15 -5.09 4.41
CA PHE A 95 7.37 -4.96 3.19
C PHE A 95 5.94 -5.45 3.42
N VAL A 96 5.05 -5.05 2.51
CA VAL A 96 3.66 -5.50 2.45
C VAL A 96 3.33 -5.83 1.01
N VAL A 97 2.45 -6.79 0.83
CA VAL A 97 2.02 -7.29 -0.48
C VAL A 97 0.50 -7.41 -0.49
N ALA A 98 -0.12 -7.08 -1.62
CA ALA A 98 -1.56 -7.24 -1.83
C ALA A 98 -1.87 -7.65 -3.27
N GLY A 99 -3.01 -8.32 -3.48
CA GLY A 99 -3.49 -8.72 -4.80
C GLY A 99 -3.34 -10.21 -5.09
N THR A 100 -3.62 -10.60 -6.34
CA THR A 100 -3.74 -12.01 -6.77
C THR A 100 -2.42 -12.78 -6.81
N ALA A 101 -1.30 -12.08 -7.00
CA ALA A 101 0.04 -12.67 -7.06
C ALA A 101 0.77 -12.55 -5.71
N SER A 102 0.04 -12.41 -4.61
CA SER A 102 0.61 -12.13 -3.30
C SER A 102 1.60 -13.21 -2.86
N GLU A 103 1.28 -14.48 -3.00
CA GLU A 103 2.15 -15.60 -2.61
C GLU A 103 3.50 -15.58 -3.35
N SER A 104 3.48 -15.35 -4.67
CA SER A 104 4.71 -15.24 -5.46
C SER A 104 5.53 -14.01 -5.07
N LEU A 105 4.86 -12.89 -4.80
CA LEU A 105 5.50 -11.65 -4.35
C LEU A 105 6.08 -11.79 -2.95
N TYR A 106 5.44 -12.52 -2.04
CA TYR A 106 6.02 -12.84 -0.73
C TYR A 106 7.34 -13.60 -0.89
N GLY A 107 7.38 -14.66 -1.70
CA GLY A 107 8.62 -15.40 -1.96
C GLY A 107 9.73 -14.54 -2.57
N ALA A 108 9.38 -13.65 -3.49
CA ALA A 108 10.31 -12.73 -4.13
C ALA A 108 10.82 -11.66 -3.14
N CYS A 109 9.93 -11.06 -2.36
CA CYS A 109 10.26 -10.04 -1.37
C CYS A 109 11.11 -10.62 -0.24
N GLU A 110 10.81 -11.81 0.28
CA GLU A 110 11.64 -12.48 1.30
C GLU A 110 13.07 -12.73 0.82
N ALA A 111 13.24 -13.17 -0.43
CA ALA A 111 14.56 -13.46 -0.99
C ALA A 111 15.39 -12.19 -1.29
N MET A 112 14.73 -11.10 -1.71
CA MET A 112 15.41 -9.89 -2.18
C MET A 112 15.50 -8.78 -1.13
N PHE A 113 14.61 -8.77 -0.14
CA PHE A 113 14.57 -7.73 0.88
C PHE A 113 15.85 -7.76 1.72
N LYS A 114 16.46 -6.60 1.89
CA LYS A 114 17.58 -6.39 2.81
C LYS A 114 17.30 -5.17 3.67
N LEU A 115 17.61 -5.28 4.95
CA LEU A 115 17.35 -4.25 5.97
C LEU A 115 18.03 -2.88 5.67
N PHE A 116 19.03 -2.85 4.79
CA PHE A 116 19.91 -1.70 4.53
C PHE A 116 19.93 -1.26 3.06
N VAL A 117 18.79 -1.33 2.36
CA VAL A 117 18.69 -0.80 1.00
C VAL A 117 18.62 0.74 1.05
N THR A 118 19.70 1.42 0.66
CA THR A 118 19.76 2.89 0.59
C THR A 118 19.15 3.45 -0.71
N HIS A 119 19.04 2.63 -1.75
CA HIS A 119 18.32 2.92 -3.00
C HIS A 119 17.44 1.71 -3.31
N ILE A 120 16.12 1.87 -3.19
CA ILE A 120 15.18 0.83 -3.62
C ILE A 120 15.23 0.78 -5.15
N THR A 121 16.05 -0.11 -5.68
CA THR A 121 16.05 -0.42 -7.11
C THR A 121 14.71 -1.08 -7.43
N ILE A 122 13.77 -0.28 -7.93
CA ILE A 122 12.53 -0.78 -8.51
C ILE A 122 12.93 -1.42 -9.84
N ILE A 123 12.79 -2.74 -9.93
CA ILE A 123 12.89 -3.51 -11.19
C ILE A 123 11.57 -3.38 -11.94
#